data_AF-A0A627A2R5-F1
#
_entry.id   AF-A0A627A2R5-F1
#
_cell.length_a   1.000
_cell.length_b   1.000
_cell.length_c   1.000
_cell.angle_alpha   90.00
_cell.angle_beta   90.00
_cell.angle_gamma   90.00
#
_symmetry.space_group_name_H-M   'P 1'
#
loop_
_entity.id
_entity.type
_entity.pdbx_description
1 polymer ?
#
loop_
_entity_poly.entity_id
_entity_poly.type
_entity_poly.pdbx_seq_one_letter_code
_entity_poly.pdbx_strand_id
1 'polypeptide(L)' 'GNILTIVDPDLLVIGGGLSNFTAITTQLAERLPRHLLPVARAPRIERARHGDAGGMRGAAFLHLTD' A
#
# COMPACT_ATOMS: atom_id res chain seq x y z
N GLY A 1 16.08 9.03 0.12
CA GLY A 1 14.96 8.76 1.03
C GLY A 1 14.11 7.64 0.45
N ASN A 2 13.42 6.86 1.27
CA ASN A 2 12.47 5.86 0.78
C ASN A 2 11.15 6.56 0.35
N ILE A 3 10.31 5.89 -0.43
CA ILE A 3 9.06 6.49 -0.93
C ILE A 3 8.08 6.86 0.19
N LEU A 4 8.09 6.10 1.29
CA LEU A 4 7.22 6.32 2.44
C LEU A 4 7.57 7.60 3.20
N THR A 5 8.84 7.98 3.24
CA THR A 5 9.29 9.26 3.83
C THR A 5 8.99 10.43 2.92
N ILE A 6 8.97 10.22 1.59
CA ILE A 6 8.71 11.30 0.62
C ILE A 6 7.21 11.61 0.55
N VAL A 7 6.37 10.58 0.56
CA VAL A 7 4.91 10.70 0.38
C VAL A 7 4.17 10.81 1.72
N ASP A 8 4.71 10.22 2.79
CA ASP A 8 4.07 10.11 4.12
C ASP A 8 2.58 9.70 4.07
N PRO A 9 2.26 8.53 3.49
CA PRO A 9 0.88 8.15 3.27
C PRO A 9 0.19 7.71 4.57
N ASP A 10 -1.11 8.00 4.71
CA ASP A 10 -1.92 7.41 5.79
C ASP A 10 -2.16 5.90 5.60
N LEU A 11 -2.18 5.44 4.34
CA LEU A 11 -2.52 4.07 3.95
C LEU A 11 -1.64 3.57 2.81
N LEU A 12 -0.99 2.42 3.03
CA LEU A 12 -0.27 1.64 2.02
C LEU A 12 -1.10 0.40 1.65
N VAL A 13 -1.46 0.29 0.37
CA VAL A 13 -2.18 -0.89 -0.15
C VAL A 13 -1.25 -1.75 -1.00
N ILE A 14 -1.13 -3.04 -0.65
CA ILE A 14 -0.42 -4.02 -1.48
C ILE A 14 -1.39 -4.55 -2.54
N GLY A 15 -1.09 -4.26 -3.81
CA GLY A 15 -1.91 -4.63 -4.97
C GLY A 15 -1.41 -5.84 -5.77
N GLY A 16 -2.18 -6.17 -6.81
CA GLY A 16 -1.90 -7.28 -7.73
C GLY A 16 -1.84 -8.65 -7.04
N GLY A 17 -1.22 -9.64 -7.69
CA GLY A 17 -1.16 -11.01 -7.16
C GLY A 17 -0.48 -11.12 -5.78
N LEU A 18 0.36 -10.15 -5.41
CA LEU A 18 0.98 -10.08 -4.08
C LEU A 18 -0.02 -9.82 -2.96
N SER A 19 -1.16 -9.18 -3.25
CA SER A 19 -2.21 -8.94 -2.25
C SER A 19 -2.83 -10.25 -1.73
N ASN A 20 -2.68 -11.35 -2.46
CA ASN A 20 -3.20 -12.66 -2.05
C ASN A 20 -2.37 -13.30 -0.92
N PHE A 21 -1.14 -12.82 -0.68
CA PHE A 21 -0.24 -13.35 0.34
C PHE A 21 -0.32 -12.50 1.61
N THR A 22 -1.15 -12.91 2.56
CA THR A 22 -1.32 -12.24 3.87
C THR A 22 -0.02 -12.08 4.65
N ALA A 23 0.92 -13.01 4.47
CA ALA A 23 2.25 -12.93 5.09
C ALA A 23 2.99 -11.64 4.72
N ILE A 24 2.81 -11.11 3.50
CA ILE A 24 3.46 -9.86 3.07
C ILE A 24 2.95 -8.70 3.91
N THR A 25 1.63 -8.54 4.06
CA THR A 25 1.08 -7.43 4.84
C THR A 25 1.45 -7.52 6.33
N THR A 26 1.44 -8.72 6.91
CA THR A 26 1.80 -8.93 8.32
C THR A 26 3.29 -8.66 8.56
N GLN A 27 4.17 -9.30 7.78
CA GLN A 27 5.62 -9.14 7.97
C GLN A 27 6.11 -7.75 7.61
N LEU A 28 5.47 -7.08 6.64
CA LEU A 28 5.79 -5.70 6.33
C LEU A 28 5.43 -4.78 7.48
N ALA A 29 4.26 -4.94 8.11
CA ALA A 29 3.86 -4.14 9.26
C ALA A 29 4.83 -4.28 10.43
N GLU A 30 5.36 -5.49 10.66
CA GLU A 30 6.35 -5.75 11.71
C GLU A 30 7.73 -5.17 11.40
N ARG A 31 8.17 -5.24 10.13
CA ARG A 31 9.53 -4.87 9.72
C ARG A 31 9.66 -3.43 9.23
N LEU A 32 8.56 -2.76 8.89
CA LEU A 32 8.59 -1.42 8.34
C LEU A 32 9.10 -0.36 9.33
N PRO A 33 8.72 -0.35 10.63
CA PRO A 33 9.09 0.74 11.55
C PRO A 33 10.59 1.00 11.65
N ARG A 34 11.44 -0.05 11.61
CA ARG A 34 12.90 0.09 11.66
C ARG A 34 13.53 0.76 10.43
N HIS A 35 12.75 0.97 9.36
CA HIS A 35 13.20 1.61 8.12
C HIS A 35 12.63 3.02 7.95
N LEU A 36 11.86 3.52 8.92
CA LEU A 36 11.28 4.86 8.92
C LEU A 36 12.19 5.84 9.67
N LEU A 37 11.96 7.13 9.46
CA LEU A 37 12.59 8.16 10.29
C LEU A 37 12.14 8.01 11.76
N PRO A 38 12.97 8.38 12.75
CA PRO A 38 12.63 8.19 14.16
C PRO A 38 11.30 8.83 14.62
N VAL A 39 10.89 9.90 13.95
CA VAL A 39 9.64 10.64 14.24
C VAL A 39 8.46 10.19 13.37
N ALA A 40 8.70 9.36 12.35
CA ALA A 40 7.68 8.95 11.41
C ALA A 40 6.85 7.79 11.96
N ARG A 41 5.55 7.83 11.70
CA ARG A 41 4.64 6.76 12.07
C ARG A 41 4.51 5.78 10.90
N ALA A 42 4.41 4.49 11.19
CA ALA A 42 4.10 3.52 10.16
C ALA A 42 2.68 3.75 9.61
N PRO A 43 2.50 3.77 8.28
CA PRO A 43 1.18 3.85 7.68
C PRO A 43 0.36 2.62 8.03
N ARG A 44 -0.96 2.71 7.87
CA ARG A 44 -1.79 1.49 7.84
C ARG A 44 -1.39 0.67 6.61
N ILE A 45 -1.25 -0.64 6.76
CA ILE A 45 -0.89 -1.54 5.66
C ILE A 45 -2.07 -2.48 5.41
N GLU A 46 -2.61 -2.44 4.21
CA GLU A 46 -3.80 -3.21 3.82
C GLU A 46 -3.58 -3.98 2.53
N ARG A 47 -4.37 -5.03 2.32
CA ARG A 47 -4.42 -5.77 1.05
C ARG A 47 -5.39 -5.09 0.10
N ALA A 48 -5.10 -5.11 -1.20
CA ALA A 48 -6.05 -4.64 -2.20
C ALA A 48 -7.36 -5.44 -2.14
N ARG A 49 -8.46 -4.75 -1.85
CA ARG A 49 -9.82 -5.34 -1.83
C ARG A 49 -10.22 -5.94 -3.19
N HIS A 50 -9.69 -5.38 -4.26
CA HIS A 50 -10.07 -5.74 -5.63
C HIS A 50 -8.99 -6.53 -6.37
N GLY A 51 -7.90 -6.90 -5.67
CA GLY A 51 -6.80 -7.74 -6.18
C GLY A 51 -6.43 -7.45 -7.64
N ASP A 52 -6.39 -8.51 -8.44
CA ASP A 52 -5.96 -8.50 -9.83
C ASP A 52 -6.92 -7.72 -10.75
N ALA A 53 -8.18 -7.55 -10.35
CA ALA A 53 -9.16 -6.72 -11.07
C ALA A 53 -9.01 -5.21 -10.77
N GLY A 54 -8.14 -4.82 -9.84
CA GLY A 54 -7.94 -3.43 -9.44
C GLY A 54 -7.47 -2.53 -10.59
N GLY A 55 -6.63 -3.04 -11.49
CA GLY A 55 -6.09 -2.27 -12.62
C GLY A 55 -7.16 -1.84 -13.61
N MET A 56 -8.01 -2.77 -14.07
CA MET A 56 -9.13 -2.46 -14.96
C MET A 56 -10.10 -1.46 -14.33
N ARG A 57 -10.43 -1.66 -13.04
CA ARG A 57 -11.31 -0.73 -12.30
C ARG A 57 -10.70 0.67 -12.20
N GLY A 58 -9.41 0.76 -11.91
CA GLY A 58 -8.70 2.04 -11.86
C GLY A 58 -8.74 2.76 -13.22
N ALA A 59 -8.50 2.04 -14.31
CA ALA A 59 -8.57 2.61 -15.66
C ALA A 59 -9.98 3.13 -16.02
N ALA A 60 -11.04 2.42 -15.60
CA ALA A 60 -12.40 2.89 -15.76
C ALA A 60 -12.67 4.15 -14.92
N PHE A 61 -12.20 4.20 -13.66
CA PHE A 61 -12.38 5.36 -12.79
C PHE A 61 -11.65 6.63 -13.28
N LEU A 62 -10.50 6.50 -13.93
CA LEU A 62 -9.80 7.65 -14.52
C LEU A 62 -10.64 8.42 -15.55
N HIS A 63 -11.58 7.75 -16.21
CA HIS A 63 -12.51 8.39 -17.17
C HIS A 63 -13.82 8.87 -16.52
N LEU A 64 -14.05 8.51 -15.25
CA LEU A 64 -15.22 8.93 -14.47
C LEU A 64 -14.89 10.07 -13.51
N THR A 65 -13.63 10.49 -13.46
CA THR A 65 -13.19 11.63 -12.66
C THR A 65 -13.30 12.86 -13.55
N ASP A 66 -14.42 13.59 -13.44
CA ASP A 66 -14.55 14.96 -13.95
C ASP A 66 -13.54 15.90 -13.26
#